data_AF-A0A2V7GHZ3-F1
#
_entry.id   AF-A0A2V7GHZ3-F1
#
_cell.length_a   1.000
_cell.length_b   1.000
_cell.length_c   1.000
_cell.angle_alpha   90.00
_cell.angle_beta   90.00
_cell.angle_gamma   90.00
#
_symmetry.space_group_name_H-M   'P 1'
#
loop_
_entity.id
_entity.type
_entity.pdbx_description
1 polymer ?
#
loop_
_entity_poly.entity_id
_entity_poly.type
_entity_poly.pdbx_seq_one_letter_code
_entity_poly.pdbx_strand_id
1 'polypeptide(L)'
;IATPRLEEGEGRRLAQWMAATTLQSITGYRRLLARACFGGIEAEDLSAEWTGILRQRVRMYRAMREDTVARHGRARYDDYNRLYEFFVGLVEAGKLGGARFSGRACPGIS
;
A
#
# COMPACT_ATOMS: atom_id res chain seq x y z
N ILE A 1 -4.76 -2.51 0.38
CA ILE A 1 -5.52 -3.77 0.55
C ILE A 1 -4.74 -4.92 -0.07
N ALA A 2 -4.82 -6.11 0.53
CA ALA A 2 -4.26 -7.35 -0.02
C ALA A 2 -5.36 -8.18 -0.69
N THR A 3 -5.04 -8.77 -1.84
CA THR A 3 -5.93 -9.72 -2.53
C THR A 3 -5.52 -11.15 -2.20
N PRO A 4 -6.37 -12.16 -2.48
CA PRO A 4 -6.01 -13.58 -2.29
C PRO A 4 -4.80 -14.04 -3.11
N ARG A 5 -4.33 -13.23 -4.06
CA ARG A 5 -3.15 -13.52 -4.91
C ARG A 5 -1.84 -13.09 -4.28
N LEU A 6 -1.87 -12.35 -3.18
CA LEU A 6 -0.66 -11.99 -2.44
C LEU A 6 -0.13 -13.22 -1.72
N GLU A 7 1.09 -13.62 -2.07
CA GLU A 7 1.72 -14.78 -1.47
C GLU A 7 2.31 -14.45 -0.10
N GLU A 8 2.43 -15.46 0.77
CA GLU A 8 2.92 -15.27 2.13
C GLU A 8 4.36 -14.71 2.16
N GLY A 9 5.22 -15.16 1.23
CA GLY A 9 6.59 -14.65 1.09
C GLY A 9 6.64 -13.18 0.67
N GLU A 10 5.72 -12.75 -0.18
CA GLU A 10 5.59 -11.35 -0.58
C GLU A 10 5.10 -10.49 0.60
N GLY A 11 4.12 -10.99 1.35
CA GLY A 11 3.63 -10.36 2.58
C GLY A 11 4.74 -10.20 3.63
N ARG A 12 5.54 -11.24 3.89
CA ARG A 12 6.68 -11.17 4.81
C ARG A 12 7.74 -10.15 4.35
N ARG A 13 8.01 -10.09 3.04
CA ARG A 13 8.97 -9.12 2.48
C ARG A 13 8.46 -7.68 2.65
N LEU A 14 7.18 -7.43 2.40
CA LEU A 14 6.56 -6.12 2.65
C LEU A 14 6.62 -5.72 4.12
N ALA A 15 6.36 -6.67 5.03
CA ALA A 15 6.48 -6.42 6.47
C ALA A 15 7.93 -6.06 6.86
N GLN A 16 8.92 -6.79 6.34
CA GLN A 16 10.33 -6.54 6.65
C GLN A 16 10.85 -5.22 6.07
N TRP A 17 10.54 -4.93 4.81
CA TRP A 17 11.16 -3.82 4.09
C TRP A 17 10.35 -2.52 4.15
N MET A 18 9.03 -2.58 4.36
CA MET A 18 8.14 -1.41 4.42
C MET A 18 7.39 -1.25 5.75
N ALA A 19 7.61 -2.15 6.72
CA ALA A 19 6.81 -2.23 7.95
C ALA A 19 5.30 -2.40 7.69
N ALA A 20 4.91 -2.98 6.54
CA ALA A 20 3.51 -3.25 6.20
C ALA A 20 3.02 -4.53 6.88
N THR A 21 2.79 -4.46 8.20
CA THR A 21 2.56 -5.63 9.06
C THR A 21 1.10 -6.09 9.15
N THR A 22 0.14 -5.23 8.83
CA THR A 22 -1.30 -5.50 8.97
C THR A 22 -2.06 -5.33 7.66
N LEU A 23 -1.49 -5.83 6.56
CA LEU A 23 -2.18 -5.83 5.26
C LEU A 23 -3.40 -6.73 5.31
N GLN A 24 -4.58 -6.13 5.14
CA GLN A 24 -5.87 -6.84 5.13
C GLN A 24 -6.54 -6.71 3.76
N SER A 25 -7.48 -7.63 3.50
CA SER A 25 -8.48 -7.46 2.46
C SER A 25 -9.51 -6.39 2.85
N ILE A 26 -10.35 -5.94 1.91
CA ILE A 26 -11.47 -5.05 2.21
C ILE A 26 -12.36 -5.64 3.32
N THR A 27 -12.73 -6.91 3.21
CA THR A 27 -13.52 -7.61 4.24
C THR A 27 -12.80 -7.66 5.58
N GLY A 28 -11.47 -7.85 5.59
CA GLY A 28 -10.65 -7.79 6.79
C GLY A 28 -10.74 -6.43 7.48
N TYR A 29 -10.52 -5.34 6.73
CA TYR A 29 -10.63 -3.98 7.26
C TYR A 29 -12.05 -3.64 7.75
N ARG A 30 -13.10 -4.06 7.02
CA ARG A 30 -14.49 -3.88 7.47
C ARG A 30 -14.74 -4.52 8.84
N ARG A 31 -14.21 -5.73 9.08
CA ARG A 31 -14.32 -6.40 10.39
C ARG A 31 -13.55 -5.67 11.49
N LEU A 32 -12.36 -5.15 11.19
CA LEU A 32 -11.58 -4.38 12.16
C LEU A 32 -12.29 -3.08 12.54
N LEU A 33 -12.83 -2.35 11.56
CA LEU A 33 -13.61 -1.13 11.78
C LEU A 33 -14.89 -1.40 12.57
N ALA A 34 -15.61 -2.49 12.24
CA ALA A 34 -16.82 -2.86 12.98
C ALA A 34 -16.53 -3.20 14.45
N ARG A 35 -15.41 -3.88 14.72
CA ARG A 35 -14.93 -4.16 16.09
C ARG A 35 -14.54 -2.90 16.85
N ALA A 36 -14.11 -1.86 16.13
CA ALA A 36 -13.86 -0.53 16.68
C ALA A 36 -15.13 0.33 16.76
N CYS A 37 -16.32 -0.28 16.68
CA CYS A 37 -17.62 0.38 16.74
C CYS A 37 -17.83 1.45 15.65
N PHE A 38 -17.34 1.21 14.44
CA PHE A 38 -17.82 1.93 13.26
C PHE A 38 -19.01 1.19 12.65
N GLY A 39 -20.11 1.91 12.44
CA GLY A 39 -21.30 1.45 11.73
C GLY A 39 -21.40 2.03 10.32
N GLY A 40 -22.26 1.44 9.49
CA GLY A 40 -22.49 1.92 8.11
C GLY A 40 -21.22 1.93 7.26
N ILE A 41 -20.34 0.94 7.44
CA ILE A 41 -19.05 0.92 6.77
C ILE A 41 -19.25 0.66 5.28
N GLU A 42 -18.81 1.60 4.47
CA GLU A 42 -18.67 1.49 3.02
C GLU A 42 -17.20 1.38 2.66
N ALA A 43 -16.93 0.67 1.56
CA ALA A 43 -15.59 0.51 1.04
C ALA A 43 -15.63 0.66 -0.48
N GLU A 44 -14.78 1.53 -0.99
CA GLU A 44 -14.56 1.76 -2.41
C GLU A 44 -13.18 1.21 -2.76
N ASP A 45 -13.13 0.28 -3.72
CA ASP A 45 -11.88 -0.21 -4.26
C ASP A 45 -11.32 0.83 -5.23
N LEU A 46 -10.11 1.32 -4.95
CA LEU A 46 -9.41 2.34 -5.73
C LEU A 46 -8.12 1.77 -6.33
N SER A 47 -8.01 0.45 -6.46
CA SER A 47 -6.78 -0.22 -6.87
C SER A 47 -6.33 0.22 -8.27
N ALA A 48 -7.25 0.49 -9.19
CA ALA A 48 -6.92 0.95 -10.55
C ALA A 48 -6.29 2.35 -10.56
N GLU A 49 -6.90 3.28 -9.83
CA GLU A 49 -6.45 4.66 -9.66
C GLU A 49 -5.07 4.68 -8.98
N TRP A 50 -4.91 3.90 -7.91
CA TRP A 50 -3.64 3.74 -7.21
C TRP A 50 -2.55 3.19 -8.13
N THR A 51 -2.87 2.23 -8.98
CA THR A 51 -1.92 1.65 -9.94
C THR A 51 -1.39 2.73 -10.89
N GLY A 52 -2.28 3.58 -11.43
CA GLY A 52 -1.90 4.69 -12.31
C GLY A 52 -0.95 5.68 -11.63
N ILE A 53 -1.28 6.10 -10.41
CA ILE A 53 -0.48 7.05 -9.62
C ILE A 53 0.91 6.48 -9.30
N LEU A 54 0.97 5.22 -8.85
CA LEU A 54 2.23 4.58 -8.45
C LEU A 54 3.15 4.35 -9.65
N ARG A 55 2.61 4.01 -10.82
CA ARG A 55 3.39 3.91 -12.06
C ARG A 55 4.04 5.24 -12.44
N GLN A 56 3.30 6.34 -12.35
CA GLN A 56 3.87 7.66 -12.61
C GLN A 56 4.94 8.04 -11.59
N ARG A 57 4.73 7.74 -10.30
CA ARG A 57 5.72 8.00 -9.25
C ARG A 57 7.02 7.24 -9.47
N VAL A 58 6.99 5.97 -9.84
CA VAL A 58 8.22 5.20 -10.13
C VAL A 58 8.99 5.84 -11.28
N ARG A 59 8.30 6.24 -12.36
CA ARG A 59 8.93 6.92 -13.50
C ARG A 59 9.61 8.22 -13.09
N MET A 60 8.93 9.02 -12.26
CA MET A 60 9.47 10.27 -11.72
C MET A 60 10.73 10.02 -10.86
N TYR A 61 10.70 9.07 -9.92
CA TYR A 61 11.87 8.77 -9.08
C TYR A 61 13.08 8.31 -9.91
N ARG A 62 12.85 7.51 -10.96
CA ARG A 62 13.92 7.10 -11.88
C ARG A 62 14.50 8.29 -12.66
N ALA A 63 13.66 9.24 -13.08
CA ALA A 63 14.11 10.45 -13.77
C ALA A 63 14.97 11.36 -12.87
N MET A 64 14.74 11.35 -11.55
CA MET A 64 15.50 12.14 -10.58
C MET A 64 16.74 11.42 -10.04
N ARG A 65 17.22 10.37 -10.73
CA ARG A 65 18.32 9.53 -10.25
C ARG A 65 19.57 10.32 -9.90
N GLU A 66 20.04 11.17 -10.80
CA GLU A 66 21.32 11.88 -10.64
C GLU A 66 21.29 12.79 -9.42
N ASP A 67 20.25 13.62 -9.29
CA ASP A 67 20.04 14.50 -8.14
C ASP A 67 19.91 13.71 -6.83
N THR A 68 19.18 12.60 -6.85
CA THR A 68 18.96 11.76 -5.65
C THR A 68 20.25 11.09 -5.21
N VAL A 69 21.05 10.58 -6.17
CA VAL A 69 22.35 9.97 -5.89
C VAL A 69 23.35 11.00 -5.38
N ALA A 70 23.39 12.20 -5.96
CA ALA A 70 24.26 13.29 -5.52
C ALA A 70 23.96 13.72 -4.06
N ARG A 71 22.67 13.76 -3.68
CA ARG A 71 22.23 14.19 -2.34
C ARG A 71 22.27 13.10 -1.29
N HIS A 72 21.95 11.85 -1.65
CA HIS A 72 21.71 10.77 -0.69
C HIS A 72 22.61 9.54 -0.88
N GLY A 73 23.45 9.55 -1.89
CA GLY A 73 24.35 8.44 -2.22
C GLY A 73 23.67 7.33 -3.03
N ARG A 74 24.50 6.60 -3.77
CA ARG A 74 24.05 5.54 -4.69
C ARG A 74 23.36 4.38 -3.97
N ALA A 75 23.93 3.92 -2.85
CA ALA A 75 23.39 2.78 -2.10
C ALA A 75 21.96 3.04 -1.62
N ARG A 76 21.69 4.22 -1.09
CA ARG A 76 20.36 4.59 -0.60
C ARG A 76 19.34 4.72 -1.72
N TYR A 77 19.75 5.25 -2.88
CA TYR A 77 18.91 5.29 -4.08
C TYR A 77 18.55 3.87 -4.55
N ASP A 78 19.55 2.99 -4.67
CA ASP A 78 19.33 1.62 -5.16
C ASP A 78 18.43 0.82 -4.21
N ASP A 79 18.65 0.91 -2.88
CA ASP A 79 17.83 0.23 -1.88
C ASP A 79 16.37 0.71 -1.92
N TYR A 80 16.16 2.03 -1.97
CA TYR A 80 14.83 2.61 -2.05
C TYR A 80 14.10 2.19 -3.32
N ASN A 81 14.77 2.26 -4.48
CA ASN A 81 14.15 1.87 -5.75
C ASN A 81 13.83 0.39 -5.82
N ARG A 82 14.74 -0.48 -5.35
CA ARG A 82 14.48 -1.93 -5.33
C ARG A 82 13.23 -2.26 -4.52
N LEU A 83 13.09 -1.64 -3.36
CA LEU A 83 11.91 -1.77 -2.52
C LEU A 83 10.65 -1.25 -3.22
N TYR A 84 10.73 -0.05 -3.79
CA TYR A 84 9.58 0.62 -4.37
C TYR A 84 9.10 -0.07 -5.65
N GLU A 85 10.02 -0.55 -6.48
CA GLU A 85 9.72 -1.34 -7.69
C GLU A 85 9.04 -2.67 -7.34
N PHE A 86 9.53 -3.36 -6.29
CA PHE A 86 8.87 -4.57 -5.79
C PHE A 86 7.42 -4.28 -5.36
N PHE A 87 7.22 -3.24 -4.54
CA PHE A 87 5.89 -2.85 -4.08
C PHE A 87 4.96 -2.48 -5.24
N VAL A 88 5.40 -1.63 -6.18
CA VAL A 88 4.57 -1.23 -7.32
C VAL A 88 4.30 -2.40 -8.25
N GLY A 89 5.25 -3.32 -8.44
CA GLY A 89 5.02 -4.55 -9.19
C GLY A 89 3.90 -5.41 -8.60
N LEU A 90 3.79 -5.51 -7.27
CA LEU A 90 2.66 -6.20 -6.62
C LEU A 90 1.32 -5.50 -6.84
N VAL A 91 1.32 -4.16 -6.87
CA VAL A 91 0.12 -3.38 -7.17
C VAL A 91 -0.29 -3.59 -8.63
N GLU A 92 0.64 -3.48 -9.58
CA GLU A 92 0.38 -3.71 -11.01
C GLU A 92 -0.09 -5.15 -11.31
N ALA A 93 0.41 -6.13 -10.55
CA ALA A 93 -0.04 -7.52 -10.65
C ALA A 93 -1.43 -7.78 -10.04
N GLY A 94 -2.06 -6.78 -9.40
CA GLY A 94 -3.34 -6.93 -8.70
C GLY A 94 -3.24 -7.78 -7.43
N LYS A 95 -2.03 -7.93 -6.87
CA LYS A 95 -1.81 -8.61 -5.58
C LYS A 95 -2.04 -7.64 -4.41
N LEU A 96 -1.74 -6.37 -4.64
CA LEU A 96 -2.02 -5.26 -3.74
C LEU A 96 -2.85 -4.19 -4.44
N GLY A 97 -3.47 -3.33 -3.64
CA GLY A 97 -4.20 -2.18 -4.12
C GLY A 97 -4.52 -1.20 -3.02
N GLY A 98 -5.43 -0.27 -3.28
CA GLY A 98 -5.89 0.73 -2.33
C GLY A 98 -7.40 0.70 -2.20
N ALA A 99 -7.91 1.05 -1.03
CA ALA A 99 -9.34 1.23 -0.83
C ALA A 99 -9.60 2.41 0.09
N ARG A 100 -10.71 3.11 -0.15
CA ARG A 100 -11.25 4.13 0.75
C ARG A 100 -12.34 3.51 1.59
N PHE A 101 -12.28 3.73 2.91
CA PHE A 101 -13.30 3.30 3.85
C PHE A 101 -13.98 4.52 4.44
N SER A 102 -15.31 4.47 4.52
CA SER A 102 -16.13 5.48 5.20
C SER A 102 -17.11 4.79 6.13
N GLY A 103 -17.45 5.45 7.23
CA GLY A 103 -18.38 4.94 8.22
C GLY A 103 -18.66 5.98 9.29
N ARG A 104 -19.59 5.68 10.20
CA ARG A 104 -19.92 6.53 11.34
C ARG A 104 -19.47 5.86 12.62
N ALA A 105 -18.83 6.59 13.52
CA ALA A 105 -18.59 6.10 14.86
C ALA A 105 -19.94 5.83 15.56
N CYS A 106 -20.03 4.75 16.34
CA CYS A 106 -21.21 4.49 17.15
C CYS A 106 -21.42 5.63 18.17
N PRO A 107 -22.67 5.97 18.50
CA PRO A 107 -22.96 6.89 19.59
C PRO A 107 -22.33 6.38 20.90
N GLY A 108 -21.56 7.22 21.59
CA GLY A 108 -20.96 6.90 22.89
C GLY A 108 -19.44 6.70 22.93
N ILE A 109 -18.75 6.82 21.79
CA ILE A 109 -17.28 6.98 21.77
C ILE A 109 -17.01 8.48 21.81
N SER A 110 -16.78 9.01 23.01
CA SER A 110 -16.11 10.30 23.25
C SER A 110 -14.63 10.08 23.51
#